data_AF-A0A948Z156-F1
#
_entry.id   AF-A0A948Z156-F1
#
_cell.length_a   1.000
_cell.length_b   1.000
_cell.length_c   1.000
_cell.angle_alpha   90.00
_cell.angle_beta   90.00
_cell.angle_gamma   90.00
#
_symmetry.space_group_name_H-M   'P 1'
#
loop_
_entity.id
_entity.type
_entity.pdbx_description
1 polymer ?
#
loop_
_entity_poly.entity_id
_entity_poly.type
_entity_poly.pdbx_seq_one_letter_code
_entity_poly.pdbx_strand_id
1 'polypeptide(L)'
;MMKKTIAVAVAFASCILFSAGGVLAASSPMPDLTGKWKTMSYGHHHETRGFFTAADVEGKWTIKEQQGRFFTGERTYFLKSHDNKKITEGFSGVISKDGKHLYMVDHDEDILMGDILENDSIELVILNDGDKENNSRIGLIEIEKVK
;
A
#
# COMPACT_ATOMS: atom_id res chain seq x y z
N MET A 1 49.67 42.97 -20.69
CA MET A 1 49.02 41.83 -21.38
C MET A 1 48.74 40.60 -20.48
N MET A 2 49.07 40.61 -19.18
CA MET A 2 48.92 39.45 -18.26
C MET A 2 47.65 39.43 -17.39
N LYS A 3 46.88 40.53 -17.35
CA LYS A 3 45.70 40.64 -16.46
C LYS A 3 44.41 40.05 -17.04
N LYS A 4 44.38 39.77 -18.35
CA LYS A 4 43.18 39.25 -19.05
C LYS A 4 43.10 37.72 -19.05
N THR A 5 44.21 37.02 -18.81
CA THR A 5 44.27 35.54 -18.78
C THR A 5 43.86 34.94 -17.43
N ILE A 6 43.99 35.69 -16.32
CA ILE A 6 43.59 35.21 -14.99
C ILE A 6 42.06 35.22 -14.81
N ALA A 7 41.36 36.15 -15.47
CA ALA A 7 39.90 36.26 -15.37
C ALA A 7 39.14 35.08 -16.03
N VAL A 8 39.75 34.42 -17.02
CA VAL A 8 39.11 33.30 -17.74
C VAL A 8 39.23 31.98 -16.97
N ALA A 9 40.31 31.80 -16.19
CA ALA A 9 40.51 30.59 -15.38
C ALA A 9 39.58 30.52 -14.15
N VAL A 10 39.19 31.68 -13.60
CA VAL A 10 38.30 31.74 -12.42
C VAL A 10 36.83 31.50 -12.79
N ALA A 11 36.43 31.80 -14.03
CA ALA A 11 35.05 31.60 -14.50
C ALA A 11 34.73 30.13 -14.87
N PHE A 12 35.74 29.31 -15.17
CA PHE A 12 35.53 27.89 -15.46
C PHE A 12 35.52 27.01 -14.20
N ALA A 13 36.18 27.44 -13.12
CA ALA A 13 36.21 26.70 -11.86
C ALA A 13 34.91 26.84 -11.04
N SER A 14 34.12 27.91 -11.25
CA SER A 14 32.84 28.13 -10.58
C SER A 14 31.67 27.35 -11.20
N CYS A 15 31.78 26.89 -12.45
CA CYS A 15 30.75 26.07 -13.10
C CYS A 15 30.80 24.58 -12.72
N ILE A 16 31.92 24.07 -12.20
CA ILE A 16 32.06 22.64 -11.85
C ILE A 16 31.49 22.33 -10.46
N LEU A 17 31.37 23.33 -9.58
CA LEU A 17 30.89 23.14 -8.20
C LEU A 17 29.36 22.97 -8.06
N PHE A 18 28.58 23.11 -9.14
CA PHE A 18 27.12 22.92 -9.11
C PHE A 18 26.64 21.53 -9.58
N SER A 19 27.54 20.64 -9.99
CA SER A 19 27.16 19.31 -10.51
C SER A 19 27.15 18.19 -9.45
N ALA A 20 27.52 18.49 -8.21
CA ALA A 20 27.45 17.54 -7.09
C ALA A 20 26.12 17.57 -6.32
N GLY A 21 25.10 18.26 -6.85
CA GLY A 21 23.71 18.08 -6.45
C GLY A 21 23.21 16.72 -6.93
N GLY A 22 23.78 15.64 -6.36
CA GLY A 22 23.18 14.32 -6.44
C GLY A 22 21.71 14.49 -6.09
N VAL A 23 20.84 14.09 -7.01
CA VAL A 23 19.42 13.99 -6.79
C VAL A 23 19.25 13.09 -5.56
N LEU A 24 19.20 13.69 -4.37
CA LEU A 24 18.61 13.07 -3.21
C LEU A 24 17.17 12.89 -3.65
N ALA A 25 16.88 11.72 -4.21
CA ALA A 25 15.52 11.29 -4.46
C ALA A 25 14.79 11.54 -3.13
N ALA A 26 13.95 12.57 -3.11
CA ALA A 26 13.19 12.91 -1.92
C ALA A 26 12.48 11.63 -1.52
N SER A 27 12.90 11.04 -0.40
CA SER A 27 12.16 9.92 0.16
C SER A 27 10.75 10.46 0.37
N SER A 28 9.77 9.91 -0.35
CA SER A 28 8.37 10.27 -0.12
C SER A 28 8.13 10.15 1.38
N PRO A 29 7.55 11.16 2.04
CA PRO A 29 7.30 11.08 3.48
C PRO A 29 6.55 9.79 3.76
N MET A 30 7.04 9.01 4.74
CA MET A 30 6.43 7.74 5.10
C MET A 30 4.98 7.99 5.50
N PRO A 31 3.98 7.42 4.78
CA PRO A 31 2.60 7.64 5.14
C PRO A 31 2.30 6.99 6.48
N ASP A 32 1.52 7.69 7.32
CA ASP A 32 1.00 7.14 8.57
C ASP A 32 -0.34 6.44 8.30
N LEU A 33 -0.29 5.11 8.25
CA LEU A 33 -1.45 4.27 7.99
C LEU A 33 -2.24 3.95 9.27
N THR A 34 -1.74 4.31 10.46
CA THR A 34 -2.42 3.99 11.72
C THR A 34 -3.83 4.57 11.77
N GLY A 35 -4.72 3.84 12.45
CA GLY A 35 -6.11 4.22 12.62
C GLY A 35 -7.10 3.22 12.02
N LYS A 36 -8.35 3.68 11.94
CA LYS A 36 -9.48 2.88 11.46
C LYS A 36 -9.71 3.15 9.99
N TRP A 37 -10.07 2.11 9.26
CA TRP A 37 -10.45 2.17 7.86
C TRP A 37 -11.74 1.38 7.64
N LYS A 38 -12.50 1.78 6.63
CA LYS A 38 -13.73 1.09 6.19
C LYS A 38 -13.53 0.57 4.78
N THR A 39 -14.14 -0.58 4.49
CA THR A 39 -14.19 -1.10 3.12
C THR A 39 -15.27 -0.37 2.34
N MET A 40 -14.91 0.09 1.15
CA MET A 40 -15.79 0.83 0.24
C MET A 40 -16.36 -0.11 -0.82
N SER A 41 -15.53 -0.99 -1.36
CA SER A 41 -15.91 -1.95 -2.39
C SER A 41 -15.18 -3.27 -2.19
N TYR A 42 -15.82 -4.34 -2.67
CA TYR A 42 -15.17 -5.65 -2.78
C TYR A 42 -15.65 -6.36 -4.04
N GLY A 43 -14.70 -6.85 -4.83
CA GLY A 43 -14.94 -7.74 -5.95
C GLY A 43 -13.96 -8.89 -5.94
N HIS A 44 -14.37 -10.05 -6.47
CA HIS A 44 -13.45 -11.15 -6.70
C HIS A 44 -13.86 -12.00 -7.89
N HIS A 45 -12.91 -12.74 -8.43
CA HIS A 45 -13.14 -13.91 -9.25
C HIS A 45 -12.71 -15.15 -8.47
N HIS A 46 -13.61 -16.11 -8.34
CA HIS A 46 -13.36 -17.42 -7.75
C HIS A 46 -13.42 -18.47 -8.84
N GLU A 47 -12.49 -19.42 -8.86
CA GLU A 47 -12.40 -20.43 -9.91
C GLU A 47 -13.73 -21.15 -10.21
N THR A 48 -14.41 -21.63 -9.16
CA THR A 48 -15.68 -22.37 -9.31
C THR A 48 -16.94 -21.53 -9.19
N ARG A 49 -16.87 -20.30 -8.66
CA ARG A 49 -18.05 -19.45 -8.42
C ARG A 49 -18.13 -18.25 -9.38
N GLY A 50 -17.08 -18.01 -10.16
CA GLY A 50 -17.00 -16.91 -11.12
C GLY A 50 -16.83 -15.54 -10.46
N PHE A 51 -17.32 -14.51 -11.14
CA PHE A 51 -17.22 -13.13 -10.71
C PHE A 51 -18.28 -12.78 -9.66
N PHE A 52 -17.86 -12.03 -8.65
CA PHE A 52 -18.72 -11.45 -7.62
C PHE A 52 -18.30 -10.00 -7.36
N THR A 53 -19.27 -9.12 -7.16
CA THR A 53 -19.04 -7.74 -6.72
C THR A 53 -20.09 -7.32 -5.69
N ALA A 54 -19.66 -6.49 -4.73
CA ALA A 54 -20.52 -5.85 -3.78
C ALA A 54 -20.06 -4.40 -3.55
N ALA A 55 -20.97 -3.45 -3.77
CA ALA A 55 -20.89 -2.12 -3.20
C ALA A 55 -21.40 -2.18 -1.75
N ASP A 56 -20.87 -1.34 -0.86
CA ASP A 56 -21.28 -1.23 0.55
C ASP A 56 -21.05 -2.49 1.40
N VAL A 57 -19.81 -2.99 1.36
CA VAL A 57 -19.35 -4.09 2.23
C VAL A 57 -19.07 -3.56 3.64
N GLU A 58 -19.62 -4.22 4.66
CA GLU A 58 -19.40 -3.87 6.09
C GLU A 58 -18.01 -4.28 6.62
N GLY A 59 -16.98 -4.20 5.78
CA GLY A 59 -15.60 -4.48 6.15
C GLY A 59 -14.98 -3.33 6.96
N LYS A 60 -14.25 -3.66 8.01
CA LYS A 60 -13.52 -2.69 8.85
C LYS A 60 -12.09 -3.13 9.02
N TRP A 61 -11.17 -2.19 9.06
CA TRP A 61 -9.76 -2.44 9.29
C TRP A 61 -9.26 -1.51 10.39
N THR A 62 -8.33 -1.99 11.20
CA THR A 62 -7.64 -1.19 12.19
C THR A 62 -6.16 -1.47 12.07
N ILE A 63 -5.39 -0.47 11.64
CA ILE A 63 -3.93 -0.50 11.69
C ILE A 63 -3.53 -0.01 13.07
N LYS A 64 -3.09 -0.94 13.92
CA LYS A 64 -2.89 -0.74 15.37
C LYS A 64 -1.54 -0.09 15.67
N GLU A 65 -0.51 -0.51 14.94
CA GLU A 65 0.85 -0.07 15.16
C GLU A 65 1.59 0.04 13.84
N GLN A 66 2.42 1.06 13.72
CA GLN A 66 3.34 1.26 12.59
C GLN A 66 4.71 1.69 13.11
N GLN A 67 5.75 0.95 12.72
CA GLN A 67 7.15 1.24 13.01
C GLN A 67 7.92 1.42 11.70
N GLY A 68 8.07 2.68 11.27
CA GLY A 68 8.64 3.01 9.98
C GLY A 68 7.79 2.43 8.85
N ARG A 69 8.34 1.47 8.11
CA ARG A 69 7.65 0.79 7.00
C ARG A 69 6.80 -0.39 7.44
N PHE A 70 7.02 -0.94 8.62
CA PHE A 70 6.30 -2.11 9.09
C PHE A 70 5.04 -1.70 9.83
N PHE A 71 3.94 -2.42 9.62
CA PHE A 71 2.69 -2.20 10.34
C PHE A 71 1.94 -3.50 10.60
N THR A 72 1.06 -3.48 11.59
CA THR A 72 0.23 -4.62 11.98
C THR A 72 -1.15 -4.15 12.41
N GLY A 73 -2.14 -5.02 12.28
CA GLY A 73 -3.52 -4.66 12.52
C GLY A 73 -4.47 -5.85 12.53
N GLU A 74 -5.75 -5.53 12.43
CA GLU A 74 -6.81 -6.52 12.25
C GLU A 74 -7.87 -6.00 11.28
N ARG A 75 -8.48 -6.92 10.55
CA ARG A 75 -9.64 -6.65 9.70
C ARG A 75 -10.83 -7.46 10.20
N THR A 76 -12.02 -6.95 9.94
CA THR A 76 -13.27 -7.67 10.15
C THR A 76 -14.11 -7.64 8.90
N TYR A 77 -14.66 -8.79 8.53
CA TYR A 77 -15.54 -8.94 7.38
C TYR A 77 -16.63 -9.98 7.68
N PHE A 78 -17.63 -10.07 6.80
CA PHE A 78 -18.76 -10.97 6.97
C PHE A 78 -18.77 -12.04 5.87
N LEU A 79 -18.77 -13.31 6.27
CA LEU A 79 -18.91 -14.42 5.33
C LEU A 79 -20.40 -14.63 5.00
N LYS A 80 -20.82 -14.19 3.82
CA LYS A 80 -22.19 -14.40 3.33
C LYS A 80 -22.58 -15.89 3.27
N SER A 81 -21.61 -16.78 3.03
CA SER A 81 -21.84 -18.23 2.98
C SER A 81 -22.07 -18.87 4.36
N HIS A 82 -21.87 -18.15 5.47
CA HIS A 82 -21.98 -18.67 6.83
C HIS A 82 -22.87 -17.79 7.71
N ASP A 83 -24.13 -17.56 7.34
CA ASP A 83 -25.10 -16.77 8.13
C ASP A 83 -24.62 -15.36 8.52
N ASN A 84 -23.85 -14.71 7.64
CA ASN A 84 -23.20 -13.43 7.95
C ASN A 84 -22.37 -13.51 9.24
N LYS A 85 -21.65 -14.62 9.45
CA LYS A 85 -20.68 -14.72 10.55
C LYS A 85 -19.63 -13.64 10.35
N LYS A 86 -19.47 -12.82 11.40
CA LYS A 86 -18.37 -11.87 11.50
C LYS A 86 -17.07 -12.63 11.73
N ILE A 87 -16.10 -12.40 10.87
CA ILE A 87 -14.72 -12.85 11.00
C ILE A 87 -13.87 -11.67 11.44
N THR A 88 -12.92 -11.92 12.32
CA THR A 88 -11.85 -10.99 12.69
C THR A 88 -10.54 -11.72 12.46
N GLU A 89 -9.63 -11.10 11.70
CA GLU A 89 -8.37 -11.69 11.29
C GLU A 89 -7.25 -10.66 11.48
N GLY A 90 -6.11 -11.10 12.00
CA GLY A 90 -4.91 -10.28 12.12
C GLY A 90 -4.18 -10.17 10.79
N PHE A 91 -3.39 -9.11 10.61
CA PHE A 91 -2.51 -8.98 9.44
C PHE A 91 -1.20 -8.31 9.79
N SER A 92 -0.21 -8.49 8.92
CA SER A 92 1.08 -7.79 8.98
C SER A 92 1.46 -7.29 7.60
N GLY A 93 2.04 -6.09 7.54
CA GLY A 93 2.37 -5.46 6.28
C GLY A 93 3.63 -4.63 6.30
N VAL A 94 4.07 -4.29 5.09
CA VAL A 94 5.21 -3.42 4.83
C VAL A 94 4.88 -2.41 3.75
N ILE A 95 5.19 -1.15 4.01
CA ILE A 95 5.14 -0.06 3.04
C ILE A 95 6.41 -0.13 2.20
N SER A 96 6.24 -0.05 0.89
CA SER A 96 7.34 0.01 -0.08
C SER A 96 8.25 1.23 0.15
N LYS A 97 9.42 1.23 -0.51
CA LYS A 97 10.43 2.29 -0.32
C LYS A 97 9.95 3.66 -0.79
N ASP A 98 9.09 3.71 -1.81
CA ASP A 98 8.55 4.96 -2.35
C ASP A 98 7.35 5.50 -1.57
N GLY A 99 6.84 4.75 -0.57
CA GLY A 99 5.69 5.16 0.22
C GLY A 99 4.37 5.10 -0.53
N LYS A 100 4.31 4.49 -1.72
CA LYS A 100 3.13 4.44 -2.59
C LYS A 100 2.50 3.07 -2.67
N HIS A 101 3.26 2.01 -2.42
CA HIS A 101 2.76 0.64 -2.42
C HIS A 101 2.85 0.01 -1.03
N LEU A 102 2.03 -1.00 -0.76
CA LEU A 102 2.13 -1.84 0.42
C LEU A 102 1.98 -3.33 0.06
N TYR A 103 2.51 -4.18 0.93
CA TYR A 103 2.41 -5.64 0.83
C TYR A 103 1.99 -6.18 2.19
N MET A 104 1.02 -7.08 2.21
CA MET A 104 0.45 -7.62 3.43
C MET A 104 0.29 -9.13 3.34
N VAL A 105 0.32 -9.76 4.50
CA VAL A 105 -0.17 -11.11 4.71
C VAL A 105 -1.21 -11.03 5.81
N ASP A 106 -2.38 -11.60 5.55
CA ASP A 106 -3.27 -11.93 6.63
C ASP A 106 -2.72 -13.14 7.40
N HIS A 107 -3.10 -13.26 8.66
CA HIS A 107 -2.56 -14.31 9.54
C HIS A 107 -3.17 -15.68 9.28
N ASP A 108 -4.29 -15.77 8.56
CA ASP A 108 -4.87 -17.06 8.18
C ASP A 108 -4.42 -17.49 6.77
N GLU A 109 -4.80 -16.77 5.69
CA GLU A 109 -4.59 -17.32 4.34
C GLU A 109 -4.26 -16.34 3.20
N ASP A 110 -4.64 -15.06 3.26
CA ASP A 110 -4.54 -14.19 2.08
C ASP A 110 -3.22 -13.39 2.02
N ILE A 111 -2.70 -13.21 0.80
CA ILE A 111 -1.64 -12.25 0.48
C ILE A 111 -2.28 -11.03 -0.18
N LEU A 112 -1.88 -9.83 0.21
CA LEU A 112 -2.38 -8.60 -0.39
C LEU A 112 -1.25 -7.72 -0.90
N MET A 113 -1.51 -7.06 -2.02
CA MET A 113 -0.68 -6.01 -2.59
C MET A 113 -1.55 -4.79 -2.77
N GLY A 114 -1.04 -3.60 -2.48
CA GLY A 114 -1.87 -2.40 -2.57
C GLY A 114 -1.16 -1.13 -2.95
N ASP A 115 -1.97 -0.21 -3.45
CA ASP A 115 -1.60 1.14 -3.83
C ASP A 115 -2.21 2.14 -2.85
N ILE A 116 -1.38 3.01 -2.29
CA ILE A 116 -1.76 4.10 -1.39
C ILE A 116 -2.09 5.32 -2.25
N LEU A 117 -3.33 5.80 -2.17
CA LEU A 117 -3.89 6.85 -3.02
C LEU A 117 -3.93 8.21 -2.29
N GLU A 118 -4.04 9.31 -3.04
CA GLU A 118 -3.89 10.70 -2.53
C GLU A 118 -5.08 11.24 -1.70
N ASN A 119 -5.97 10.38 -1.22
CA ASN A 119 -7.24 10.72 -0.56
C ASN A 119 -7.53 9.88 0.69
N ASP A 120 -6.48 9.43 1.39
CA ASP A 120 -6.59 8.49 2.51
C ASP A 120 -7.35 7.20 2.12
N SER A 121 -7.14 6.73 0.88
CA SER A 121 -7.66 5.45 0.42
C SER A 121 -6.54 4.53 -0.04
N ILE A 122 -6.83 3.23 -0.02
CA ILE A 122 -5.93 2.18 -0.45
C ILE A 122 -6.74 1.22 -1.32
N GLU A 123 -6.22 0.94 -2.52
CA GLU A 123 -6.69 -0.17 -3.34
C GLU A 123 -5.83 -1.40 -3.05
N LEU A 124 -6.45 -2.54 -2.80
CA LEU A 124 -5.80 -3.80 -2.46
C LEU A 124 -6.22 -4.88 -3.45
N VAL A 125 -5.23 -5.53 -4.04
CA VAL A 125 -5.40 -6.82 -4.70
C VAL A 125 -5.20 -7.91 -3.66
N ILE A 126 -6.20 -8.77 -3.48
CA ILE A 126 -6.15 -9.93 -2.61
C ILE A 126 -5.92 -11.19 -3.43
N LEU A 127 -4.97 -12.02 -2.99
CA LEU A 127 -4.55 -13.26 -3.64
C LEU A 127 -4.68 -14.40 -2.64
N ASN A 128 -5.34 -15.47 -3.06
CA ASN A 128 -5.44 -16.71 -2.32
C ASN A 128 -5.21 -17.86 -3.31
N ASP A 129 -4.23 -18.71 -3.02
CA ASP A 129 -3.77 -19.78 -3.90
C ASP A 129 -4.70 -21.00 -3.91
N GLY A 130 -5.70 -21.03 -3.04
CA GLY A 130 -6.78 -21.99 -3.03
C GLY A 130 -7.13 -22.45 -1.63
N ASP A 131 -8.41 -22.80 -1.46
CA ASP A 131 -8.85 -23.52 -0.26
C ASP A 131 -8.40 -24.99 -0.28
N LYS A 132 -8.93 -25.81 0.65
CA LYS A 132 -8.63 -27.25 0.71
C LYS A 132 -9.00 -28.04 -0.55
N GLU A 133 -9.80 -27.45 -1.44
CA GLU A 133 -10.20 -28.01 -2.73
C GLU A 133 -9.44 -27.38 -3.90
N ASN A 134 -8.42 -26.55 -3.61
CA ASN A 134 -7.62 -25.75 -4.54
C ASN A 134 -8.43 -24.70 -5.31
N ASN A 135 -9.55 -24.23 -4.77
CA ASN A 135 -10.33 -23.19 -5.43
C ASN A 135 -9.68 -21.82 -5.27
N SER A 136 -8.81 -21.46 -6.20
CA SER A 136 -8.09 -20.18 -6.16
C SER A 136 -9.03 -18.98 -6.32
N ARG A 137 -8.64 -17.84 -5.72
CA ARG A 137 -9.36 -16.57 -5.90
C ARG A 137 -8.42 -15.37 -5.96
N ILE A 138 -8.83 -14.38 -6.75
CA ILE A 138 -8.25 -13.05 -6.78
C ILE A 138 -9.35 -12.02 -6.57
N GLY A 139 -9.07 -10.96 -5.82
CA GLY A 139 -10.04 -9.90 -5.59
C GLY A 139 -9.43 -8.52 -5.55
N LEU A 140 -10.33 -7.54 -5.57
CA LEU A 140 -10.04 -6.12 -5.44
C LEU A 140 -10.85 -5.58 -4.27
N ILE A 141 -10.20 -4.84 -3.39
CA ILE A 141 -10.79 -4.19 -2.23
C ILE A 141 -10.36 -2.73 -2.25
N GLU A 142 -11.30 -1.81 -2.09
CA GLU A 142 -10.97 -0.42 -1.79
C GLU A 142 -11.28 -0.14 -0.32
N ILE A 143 -10.35 0.46 0.41
CA ILE A 143 -10.55 0.92 1.78
C ILE A 143 -10.28 2.42 1.91
N GLU A 144 -11.02 3.08 2.79
CA GLU A 144 -10.88 4.51 3.07
C GLU A 144 -10.70 4.73 4.58
N LYS A 145 -9.81 5.64 4.95
CA LYS A 145 -9.55 5.99 6.35
C LYS A 145 -10.77 6.67 6.96
N VAL A 146 -11.10 6.28 8.19
CA VAL A 146 -12.19 6.90 8.96
C VAL A 146 -11.63 8.14 9.65
N LYS A 147 -12.20 9.30 9.31
CA LYS A 147 -11.87 10.61 9.91
C LYS A 147 -12.43 10.76 11.33
#